data_AF-A0A3P8WG62-F1
#
_entry.id   AF-A0A3P8WG62-F1
#
_cell.length_a   1.000
_cell.length_b   1.000
_cell.length_c   1.000
_cell.angle_alpha   90.00
_cell.angle_beta   90.00
_cell.angle_gamma   90.00
#
_symmetry.space_group_name_H-M   'P 1'
#
loop_
_entity.id
_entity.type
_entity.pdbx_description
1 polymer ?
#
loop_
_entity_poly.entity_id
_entity_poly.type
_entity_poly.pdbx_seq_one_letter_code
_entity_poly.pdbx_strand_id
1 'polypeptide(L)'
;MDNLMIFSLVYFVLFTVAVNCLPEPFVEVLVDRYHVPKVCPREVQNEDFIRFHFNGTLFTDGTKFDSSHDRGRDFISQVGLGKLIAGMDRGIQGMCVNERRRITVPPHLGYGSVGTGGVIPPDAVLVYDILLLDVWNTEDKVEIRTISKPAGCNRAAVASDFLRYHYNGTLLNGDAFDSSHSKNATYDTYLGQGHIIQGMDEGLLGMCIGERRIIIIPPFLAYGENGYGSLVPPQATLVFEVLLVDMFNPKDDMKIEVKEVPKGCTRRTVVGDYIRYHYNGTFQDGTAFDSSYKRNSTYNTYIGKGYVIQGIDKALQGLCMGEKRRVTVPPHMAYGEKGVGDLIPGSAVLVFDIHVIDFHNPEDPVKIKVTHKSQDCGETSEANDLIQYRYNCSLMDGTLLYSSDHYDSPSTTTLGRNNVIYGLEEGLSGMCVGEKREVIVPPHLGHGEAGAVGVPSSAVLFFELELMDLQKGVPEGFMFMWLGDSPDPLFPAMDLNGNQEVPLEEFSSFIMNQVKEGKGRLRPGVDANAVIQEMFSNQDSNGDGKIIGDELKQTDEASEKRKRDEL
;
A
#
# COMPACT_ATOMS: atom_id res chain seq x y z
N MET A 1 -114.43 -36.89 -36.11
CA MET A 1 -114.10 -36.16 -37.35
C MET A 1 -112.62 -36.38 -37.60
N ASP A 2 -112.24 -37.61 -37.88
CA ASP A 2 -112.23 -38.24 -39.21
C ASP A 2 -110.97 -37.81 -39.97
N ASN A 3 -109.92 -38.64 -39.96
CA ASN A 3 -109.80 -39.60 -41.05
C ASN A 3 -108.59 -40.52 -40.86
N LEU A 4 -108.91 -41.81 -40.97
CA LEU A 4 -108.06 -42.94 -41.24
C LEU A 4 -107.72 -42.94 -42.74
N MET A 5 -106.46 -43.09 -43.13
CA MET A 5 -106.10 -43.69 -44.43
C MET A 5 -104.71 -44.34 -44.36
N ILE A 6 -104.61 -45.42 -45.13
CA ILE A 6 -103.71 -46.56 -44.99
C ILE A 6 -102.73 -46.57 -46.18
N PHE A 7 -101.61 -47.30 -45.99
CA PHE A 7 -100.72 -47.93 -46.98
C PHE A 7 -99.61 -47.08 -47.59
N SER A 8 -98.35 -47.45 -47.31
CA SER A 8 -97.56 -48.31 -48.21
C SER A 8 -96.14 -48.47 -47.68
N LEU A 9 -95.71 -49.70 -47.40
CA LEU A 9 -94.35 -50.03 -46.97
C LEU A 9 -93.48 -50.21 -48.22
N VAL A 10 -92.62 -49.23 -48.53
CA VAL A 10 -91.57 -49.36 -49.55
C VAL A 10 -90.25 -49.51 -48.83
N TYR A 11 -89.67 -50.72 -48.89
CA TYR A 11 -88.33 -51.02 -48.41
C TYR A 11 -87.31 -50.36 -49.35
N PHE A 12 -86.75 -49.23 -48.93
CA PHE A 12 -85.62 -48.59 -49.62
C PHE A 12 -84.33 -49.16 -49.05
N VAL A 13 -83.65 -50.03 -49.81
CA VAL A 13 -82.32 -50.52 -49.48
C VAL A 13 -81.33 -49.37 -49.67
N LEU A 14 -80.95 -48.70 -48.59
CA LEU A 14 -79.81 -47.77 -48.58
C LEU A 14 -78.52 -48.57 -48.78
N PHE A 15 -77.89 -48.45 -49.96
CA PHE A 15 -76.47 -48.73 -50.11
C PHE A 15 -75.70 -47.59 -49.41
N THR A 16 -75.33 -47.79 -48.15
CA THR A 16 -74.32 -46.96 -47.48
C THR A 16 -72.95 -47.34 -48.04
N VAL A 17 -72.39 -46.52 -48.93
CA VAL A 17 -70.96 -46.57 -49.23
C VAL A 17 -70.24 -46.03 -47.99
N ALA A 18 -69.77 -46.91 -47.13
CA ALA A 18 -68.85 -46.55 -46.06
C ALA A 18 -67.50 -46.22 -46.70
N VAL A 19 -67.21 -44.94 -46.88
CA VAL A 19 -65.84 -44.49 -47.12
C VAL A 19 -65.08 -44.75 -45.81
N ASN A 20 -64.28 -45.82 -45.79
CA ASN A 20 -63.30 -46.05 -44.73
C ASN A 20 -62.20 -45.00 -44.87
N CYS A 21 -62.42 -43.82 -44.31
CA CYS A 21 -61.37 -42.85 -44.07
C CYS A 21 -60.63 -43.32 -42.81
N LEU A 22 -59.59 -44.13 -42.97
CA LEU A 22 -58.59 -44.29 -41.93
C LEU A 22 -57.95 -42.91 -41.73
N PRO A 23 -57.96 -42.30 -40.53
CA PRO A 23 -57.15 -41.13 -40.29
C PRO A 23 -55.70 -41.56 -40.46
N GLU A 24 -55.05 -41.06 -41.52
CA GLU A 24 -53.59 -41.16 -41.61
C GLU A 24 -53.01 -40.58 -40.32
N PRO A 25 -51.97 -41.20 -39.72
CA PRO A 25 -51.38 -40.68 -38.50
C PRO A 25 -50.95 -39.23 -38.79
N PHE A 26 -51.45 -38.28 -38.00
CA PHE A 26 -50.99 -36.90 -38.06
C PHE A 26 -49.46 -36.94 -37.92
N VAL A 27 -48.74 -36.77 -39.02
CA VAL A 27 -47.28 -36.75 -39.00
C VAL A 27 -46.91 -35.49 -38.23
N GLU A 28 -46.45 -35.65 -37.01
CA GLU A 28 -45.95 -34.54 -36.20
C GLU A 28 -44.58 -34.07 -36.71
N VAL A 29 -44.12 -32.93 -36.21
CA VAL A 29 -42.76 -32.44 -36.49
C VAL A 29 -41.76 -33.44 -35.92
N LEU A 30 -40.85 -33.95 -36.77
CA LEU A 30 -39.77 -34.81 -36.31
C LEU A 30 -38.58 -33.95 -35.92
N VAL A 31 -38.14 -34.06 -34.66
CA VAL A 31 -36.98 -33.35 -34.13
C VAL A 31 -35.86 -34.35 -33.83
N ASP A 32 -34.78 -34.26 -34.60
CA ASP A 32 -33.57 -35.05 -34.42
C ASP A 32 -32.46 -34.18 -33.80
N ARG A 33 -32.18 -34.41 -32.51
CA ARG A 33 -31.19 -33.66 -31.73
C ARG A 33 -29.85 -34.39 -31.80
N TYR A 34 -29.02 -34.02 -32.76
CA TYR A 34 -27.75 -34.70 -32.99
C TYR A 34 -26.55 -34.04 -32.28
N HIS A 35 -26.70 -32.80 -31.79
CA HIS A 35 -25.68 -32.14 -30.96
C HIS A 35 -26.34 -31.31 -29.85
N VAL A 36 -26.38 -31.84 -28.63
CA VAL A 36 -26.90 -31.14 -27.45
C VAL A 36 -25.73 -30.69 -26.56
N PRO A 37 -25.63 -29.40 -26.22
CA PRO A 37 -24.59 -28.91 -25.33
C PRO A 37 -24.73 -29.55 -23.94
N LYS A 38 -23.58 -29.78 -23.28
CA LYS A 38 -23.56 -30.35 -21.91
C LYS A 38 -24.23 -29.44 -20.88
N VAL A 39 -24.20 -28.14 -21.12
CA VAL A 39 -24.76 -27.12 -20.24
C VAL A 39 -25.85 -26.41 -21.01
N CYS A 40 -27.07 -26.45 -20.46
CA CYS A 40 -28.24 -25.75 -20.99
C CYS A 40 -28.87 -24.94 -19.87
N PRO A 41 -28.40 -23.69 -19.65
CA PRO A 41 -28.93 -22.86 -18.57
C PRO A 41 -30.39 -22.46 -18.80
N ARG A 42 -30.79 -22.39 -20.07
CA ARG A 42 -32.14 -22.04 -20.53
C ARG A 42 -32.46 -22.81 -21.79
N GLU A 43 -33.64 -23.43 -21.78
CA GLU A 43 -34.28 -23.98 -22.96
C GLU A 43 -35.25 -22.96 -23.54
N VAL A 44 -35.34 -22.87 -24.87
CA VAL A 44 -36.31 -22.02 -25.56
C VAL A 44 -37.73 -22.34 -25.12
N GLN A 45 -38.43 -21.32 -24.62
CA GLN A 45 -39.84 -21.36 -24.24
C GLN A 45 -40.72 -20.60 -25.25
N ASN A 46 -42.03 -20.67 -25.04
CA ASN A 46 -42.98 -19.83 -25.77
C ASN A 46 -42.69 -18.35 -25.50
N GLU A 47 -42.86 -17.50 -26.52
CA GLU A 47 -42.62 -16.04 -26.48
C GLU A 47 -41.14 -15.62 -26.37
N ASP A 48 -40.21 -16.56 -26.25
CA ASP A 48 -38.78 -16.26 -26.32
C ASP A 48 -38.40 -15.75 -27.71
N PHE A 49 -37.53 -14.75 -27.72
CA PHE A 49 -36.77 -14.37 -28.89
C PHE A 49 -35.57 -15.30 -29.03
N ILE A 50 -35.27 -15.67 -30.28
CA ILE A 50 -34.17 -16.54 -30.62
C ILE A 50 -33.36 -15.95 -31.77
N ARG A 51 -32.05 -16.21 -31.75
CA ARG A 51 -31.15 -15.93 -32.86
C ARG A 51 -30.49 -17.24 -33.28
N PHE A 52 -30.59 -17.60 -34.55
CA PHE A 52 -30.10 -18.91 -35.02
C PHE A 52 -29.61 -18.86 -36.46
N HIS A 53 -28.75 -19.82 -36.79
CA HIS A 53 -28.45 -20.19 -38.17
C HIS A 53 -29.30 -21.38 -38.58
N PHE A 54 -29.72 -21.40 -39.84
CA PHE A 54 -30.38 -22.55 -40.46
C PHE A 54 -29.93 -22.80 -41.90
N ASN A 55 -30.07 -24.06 -42.31
CA ASN A 55 -30.09 -24.51 -43.71
C ASN A 55 -31.40 -25.28 -43.96
N GLY A 56 -32.18 -24.82 -44.94
CA GLY A 56 -33.44 -25.43 -45.37
C GLY A 56 -33.28 -26.24 -46.66
N THR A 57 -33.62 -27.52 -46.62
CA THR A 57 -33.57 -28.43 -47.78
C THR A 57 -34.89 -29.19 -47.96
N LEU A 58 -35.18 -29.62 -49.18
CA LEU A 58 -36.29 -30.52 -49.47
C LEU A 58 -35.93 -31.93 -49.01
N PHE A 59 -36.86 -32.61 -48.34
CA PHE A 59 -36.64 -33.99 -47.85
C PHE A 59 -36.41 -35.00 -49.00
N THR A 60 -37.02 -34.75 -50.17
CA THR A 60 -37.06 -35.69 -51.30
C THR A 60 -35.71 -35.89 -51.99
N ASP A 61 -34.94 -34.81 -52.16
CA ASP A 61 -33.71 -34.79 -52.96
C ASP A 61 -32.57 -34.02 -52.28
N GLY A 62 -32.82 -33.39 -51.12
CA GLY A 62 -31.84 -32.57 -50.41
C GLY A 62 -31.60 -31.20 -51.04
N THR A 63 -32.39 -30.80 -52.05
CA THR A 63 -32.24 -29.49 -52.71
C THR A 63 -32.42 -28.36 -51.71
N LYS A 64 -31.40 -27.51 -51.58
CA LYS A 64 -31.41 -26.34 -50.68
C LYS A 64 -32.33 -25.26 -51.25
N PHE A 65 -33.34 -24.87 -50.48
CA PHE A 65 -34.27 -23.78 -50.85
C PHE A 65 -33.97 -22.47 -50.11
N ASP A 66 -33.33 -22.53 -48.94
CA ASP A 66 -32.97 -21.33 -48.16
C ASP A 66 -31.83 -21.60 -47.17
N SER A 67 -31.06 -20.57 -46.83
CA SER A 67 -30.01 -20.64 -45.83
C SER A 67 -29.69 -19.26 -45.26
N SER A 68 -29.57 -19.20 -43.94
CA SER A 68 -29.04 -18.02 -43.25
C SER A 68 -27.58 -17.72 -43.62
N HIS A 69 -26.79 -18.76 -43.90
CA HIS A 69 -25.38 -18.60 -44.27
C HIS A 69 -25.23 -17.96 -45.66
N ASP A 70 -26.07 -18.36 -46.62
CA ASP A 70 -26.08 -17.77 -47.97
C ASP A 70 -26.48 -16.28 -47.93
N ARG A 71 -27.28 -15.88 -46.94
CA ARG A 71 -27.69 -14.48 -46.71
C ARG A 71 -26.64 -13.66 -45.96
N GLY A 72 -25.58 -14.30 -45.46
CA GLY A 72 -24.52 -13.65 -44.67
C GLY A 72 -24.98 -13.09 -43.33
N ARG A 73 -26.17 -13.48 -42.84
CA ARG A 73 -26.72 -13.03 -41.56
C ARG A 73 -27.56 -14.11 -40.90
N ASP A 74 -27.54 -14.12 -39.58
CA ASP A 74 -28.41 -14.96 -38.77
C ASP A 74 -29.88 -14.53 -38.88
N PHE A 75 -30.75 -15.42 -38.40
CA PHE A 75 -32.18 -15.20 -38.37
C PHE A 75 -32.63 -14.93 -36.94
N ILE A 76 -33.47 -13.92 -36.76
CA ILE A 76 -34.05 -13.55 -35.48
C ILE A 76 -35.57 -13.67 -35.58
N SER A 77 -36.18 -14.34 -34.61
CA SER A 77 -37.64 -14.48 -34.52
C SER A 77 -38.08 -14.69 -33.09
N GLN A 78 -39.39 -14.61 -32.87
CA GLN A 78 -40.04 -14.95 -31.62
C GLN A 78 -40.81 -16.26 -31.77
N VAL A 79 -40.69 -17.15 -30.79
CA VAL A 79 -41.22 -18.52 -30.86
C VAL A 79 -42.67 -18.58 -30.38
N GLY A 80 -43.50 -19.31 -31.13
CA GLY A 80 -44.86 -19.70 -30.74
C GLY A 80 -45.94 -18.61 -30.90
N LEU A 81 -45.59 -17.50 -31.56
CA LEU A 81 -46.52 -16.45 -31.96
C LEU A 81 -46.86 -16.47 -33.46
N GLY A 82 -46.54 -17.57 -34.17
CA GLY A 82 -46.81 -17.70 -35.60
C GLY A 82 -45.95 -16.80 -36.48
N LYS A 83 -44.78 -16.38 -35.98
CA LYS A 83 -43.76 -15.63 -36.75
C LYS A 83 -42.89 -16.56 -37.60
N LEU A 84 -42.84 -17.84 -37.24
CA LEU A 84 -42.28 -18.91 -38.03
C LEU A 84 -43.41 -19.78 -38.61
N ILE A 85 -43.08 -20.65 -39.56
CA ILE A 85 -44.01 -21.73 -39.93
C ILE A 85 -44.29 -22.61 -38.71
N ALA A 86 -45.51 -23.14 -38.59
CA ALA A 86 -45.97 -23.85 -37.41
C ALA A 86 -45.05 -25.03 -37.01
N GLY A 87 -44.44 -25.71 -37.98
CA GLY A 87 -43.51 -26.79 -37.73
C GLY A 87 -42.20 -26.33 -37.08
N MET A 88 -41.72 -25.13 -37.44
CA MET A 88 -40.51 -24.54 -36.85
C MET A 88 -40.78 -24.00 -35.45
N ASP A 89 -41.92 -23.34 -35.24
CA ASP A 89 -42.36 -22.89 -33.91
C ASP A 89 -42.38 -24.08 -32.91
N ARG A 90 -42.92 -25.23 -33.33
CA ARG A 90 -42.92 -26.45 -32.50
C ARG A 90 -41.54 -27.08 -32.36
N GLY A 91 -40.76 -27.15 -33.43
CA GLY A 91 -39.51 -27.89 -33.45
C GLY A 91 -38.34 -27.17 -32.75
N ILE A 92 -38.39 -25.84 -32.60
CA ILE A 92 -37.35 -25.08 -31.88
C ILE A 92 -37.60 -25.06 -30.36
N GLN A 93 -38.82 -25.30 -29.88
CA GLN A 93 -39.09 -25.39 -28.44
C GLN A 93 -38.17 -26.41 -27.76
N GLY A 94 -37.72 -26.08 -26.55
CA GLY A 94 -36.79 -26.93 -25.80
C GLY A 94 -35.36 -26.94 -26.37
N MET A 95 -34.97 -25.94 -27.17
CA MET A 95 -33.60 -25.82 -27.72
C MET A 95 -32.67 -25.06 -26.80
N CYS A 96 -31.44 -25.55 -26.70
CA CYS A 96 -30.37 -24.94 -25.93
C CYS A 96 -29.43 -24.14 -26.85
N VAL A 97 -28.87 -23.04 -26.38
CA VAL A 97 -27.83 -22.31 -27.13
C VAL A 97 -26.65 -23.24 -27.41
N ASN A 98 -26.09 -23.18 -28.62
CA ASN A 98 -25.12 -24.14 -29.19
C ASN A 98 -25.65 -25.53 -29.53
N GLU A 99 -26.93 -25.81 -29.30
CA GLU A 99 -27.53 -27.02 -29.82
C GLU A 99 -27.57 -26.99 -31.35
N ARG A 100 -27.37 -28.16 -31.96
CA ARG A 100 -27.74 -28.40 -33.35
C ARG A 100 -28.78 -29.50 -33.45
N ARG A 101 -29.83 -29.22 -34.20
CA ARG A 101 -30.91 -30.16 -34.43
C ARG A 101 -31.42 -30.07 -35.85
N ARG A 102 -31.96 -31.19 -36.32
CA ARG A 102 -32.69 -31.27 -37.58
C ARG A 102 -34.18 -31.34 -37.30
N ILE A 103 -34.94 -30.46 -37.95
CA ILE A 103 -36.39 -30.37 -37.83
C ILE A 103 -36.99 -30.74 -39.19
N THR A 104 -37.71 -31.86 -39.25
CA THR A 104 -38.44 -32.27 -40.45
C THR A 104 -39.90 -31.85 -40.30
N VAL A 105 -40.33 -30.95 -41.18
CA VAL A 105 -41.65 -30.31 -41.15
C VAL A 105 -42.53 -30.89 -42.25
N PRO A 106 -43.66 -31.53 -41.91
CA PRO A 106 -44.62 -32.01 -42.89
C PRO A 106 -45.37 -30.84 -43.56
N PRO A 107 -45.95 -31.04 -44.76
CA PRO A 107 -46.46 -29.92 -45.56
C PRO A 107 -47.53 -29.10 -44.84
N HIS A 108 -48.44 -29.74 -44.09
CA HIS A 108 -49.52 -29.07 -43.36
C HIS A 108 -49.04 -28.18 -42.19
N LEU A 109 -47.79 -28.31 -41.76
CA LEU A 109 -47.13 -27.42 -40.78
C LEU A 109 -46.09 -26.48 -41.43
N GLY A 110 -45.94 -26.55 -42.76
CA GLY A 110 -45.08 -25.71 -43.58
C GLY A 110 -45.89 -24.87 -44.58
N TYR A 111 -45.70 -25.11 -45.88
CA TYR A 111 -46.35 -24.34 -46.97
C TYR A 111 -47.54 -25.05 -47.64
N GLY A 112 -47.95 -26.21 -47.11
CA GLY A 112 -49.14 -26.95 -47.55
C GLY A 112 -49.15 -27.34 -49.03
N SER A 113 -50.36 -27.52 -49.56
CA SER A 113 -50.62 -27.91 -50.95
C SER A 113 -50.41 -26.79 -51.98
N VAL A 114 -49.95 -25.61 -51.53
CA VAL A 114 -49.68 -24.46 -52.40
C VAL A 114 -48.18 -24.32 -52.67
N GLY A 115 -47.33 -24.66 -51.71
CA GLY A 115 -45.89 -24.36 -51.79
C GLY A 115 -45.61 -22.85 -51.68
N THR A 116 -44.39 -22.42 -52.03
CA THR A 116 -44.05 -20.97 -52.03
C THR A 116 -42.92 -20.61 -52.99
N GLY A 117 -43.03 -19.41 -53.58
CA GLY A 117 -41.95 -18.68 -54.24
C GLY A 117 -41.28 -19.39 -55.44
N GLY A 118 -41.89 -20.46 -55.97
CA GLY A 118 -41.27 -21.31 -57.00
C GLY A 118 -40.05 -22.12 -56.52
N VAL A 119 -39.68 -22.00 -55.24
CA VAL A 119 -38.52 -22.66 -54.62
C VAL A 119 -38.94 -23.84 -53.73
N ILE A 120 -40.16 -23.81 -53.22
CA ILE A 120 -40.75 -24.90 -52.43
C ILE A 120 -42.01 -25.39 -53.16
N PRO A 121 -42.03 -26.65 -53.64
CA PRO A 121 -43.19 -27.19 -54.35
C PRO A 121 -44.37 -27.47 -53.40
N PRO A 122 -45.60 -27.61 -53.95
CA PRO A 122 -46.75 -28.15 -53.22
C PRO A 122 -46.42 -29.46 -52.50
N ASP A 123 -46.99 -29.63 -51.31
CA ASP A 123 -46.90 -30.85 -50.51
C ASP A 123 -45.45 -31.28 -50.18
N ALA A 124 -44.52 -30.33 -50.18
CA ALA A 124 -43.11 -30.57 -49.85
C ALA A 124 -42.91 -30.78 -48.34
N VAL A 125 -42.19 -31.85 -47.99
CA VAL A 125 -41.61 -32.04 -46.65
C VAL A 125 -40.30 -31.25 -46.58
N LEU A 126 -40.20 -30.38 -45.58
CA LEU A 126 -39.05 -29.49 -45.40
C LEU A 126 -38.13 -30.04 -44.31
N VAL A 127 -36.83 -29.87 -44.48
CA VAL A 127 -35.83 -30.22 -43.49
C VAL A 127 -35.04 -28.96 -43.14
N TYR A 128 -35.03 -28.59 -41.87
CA TYR A 128 -34.23 -27.49 -41.36
C TYR A 128 -33.13 -28.03 -40.45
N ASP A 129 -31.87 -27.76 -40.80
CA ASP A 129 -30.73 -27.97 -39.92
C ASP A 129 -30.41 -26.66 -39.21
N ILE A 130 -30.52 -26.63 -37.88
CA ILE A 130 -30.51 -25.40 -37.07
C ILE A 130 -29.35 -25.43 -36.08
N LEU A 131 -28.69 -24.28 -35.91
CA LEU A 131 -27.78 -23.96 -34.83
C LEU A 131 -28.32 -22.76 -34.05
N LEU A 132 -28.69 -22.95 -32.78
CA LEU A 132 -29.16 -21.86 -31.92
C LEU A 132 -27.97 -21.07 -31.37
N LEU A 133 -28.01 -19.75 -31.53
CA LEU A 133 -26.93 -18.83 -31.14
C LEU A 133 -27.30 -18.00 -29.90
N ASP A 134 -28.57 -17.70 -29.72
CA ASP A 134 -29.05 -16.82 -28.64
C ASP A 134 -30.50 -17.10 -28.28
N VAL A 135 -30.88 -16.77 -27.04
CA VAL A 135 -32.26 -16.85 -26.53
C VAL A 135 -32.46 -15.82 -25.42
N TRP A 136 -33.52 -15.00 -25.52
CA TRP A 136 -33.89 -14.02 -24.51
C TRP A 136 -35.40 -13.74 -24.50
N ASN A 137 -35.89 -13.08 -23.45
CA ASN A 137 -37.25 -12.57 -23.33
C ASN A 137 -37.22 -11.10 -22.90
N THR A 138 -38.25 -10.33 -23.24
CA THR A 138 -38.40 -8.92 -22.84
C THR A 138 -38.46 -8.69 -21.34
N GLU A 139 -38.83 -9.72 -20.57
CA GLU A 139 -38.86 -9.67 -19.10
C GLU A 139 -37.51 -9.97 -18.44
N ASP A 140 -36.50 -10.37 -19.24
CA ASP A 140 -35.18 -10.70 -18.73
C ASP A 140 -34.53 -9.50 -18.03
N LYS A 141 -33.74 -9.79 -17.02
CA LYS A 141 -32.92 -8.81 -16.28
C LYS A 141 -31.46 -9.21 -16.38
N VAL A 142 -30.58 -8.32 -15.94
CA VAL A 142 -29.17 -8.69 -15.77
C VAL A 142 -29.06 -9.85 -14.79
N GLU A 143 -28.43 -10.94 -15.23
CA GLU A 143 -28.13 -12.08 -14.38
C GLU A 143 -26.69 -11.95 -13.86
N ILE A 144 -26.51 -12.09 -12.54
CA ILE A 144 -25.21 -12.00 -11.90
C ILE A 144 -24.89 -13.34 -11.24
N ARG A 145 -23.76 -13.94 -11.63
CA ARG A 145 -23.24 -15.17 -11.01
C ARG A 145 -21.87 -14.89 -10.43
N THR A 146 -21.76 -14.91 -9.11
CA THR A 146 -20.46 -14.74 -8.43
C THR A 146 -19.62 -16.00 -8.59
N ILE A 147 -18.43 -15.88 -9.18
CA ILE A 147 -17.46 -16.98 -9.30
C ILE A 147 -16.67 -17.12 -7.99
N SER A 148 -16.11 -15.99 -7.52
CA SER A 148 -15.31 -15.95 -6.32
C SER A 148 -15.43 -14.60 -5.64
N LYS A 149 -15.56 -14.60 -4.31
CA LYS A 149 -15.62 -13.39 -3.51
C LYS A 149 -14.54 -13.45 -2.42
N PRO A 150 -13.70 -12.42 -2.26
CA PRO A 150 -12.69 -12.41 -1.22
C PRO A 150 -13.34 -12.40 0.18
N ALA A 151 -12.66 -13.02 1.15
CA ALA A 151 -13.17 -13.17 2.51
C ALA A 151 -13.39 -11.81 3.22
N GLY A 152 -12.61 -10.79 2.86
CA GLY A 152 -12.79 -9.42 3.31
C GLY A 152 -13.48 -8.58 2.23
N CYS A 153 -14.73 -8.18 2.47
CA CYS A 153 -15.39 -7.14 1.70
C CYS A 153 -15.73 -5.97 2.62
N ASN A 154 -14.76 -5.07 2.80
CA ASN A 154 -14.93 -3.90 3.67
C ASN A 154 -15.86 -2.85 3.07
N ARG A 155 -15.98 -2.84 1.73
CA ARG A 155 -16.82 -1.94 0.95
C ARG A 155 -17.23 -2.63 -0.35
N ALA A 156 -18.47 -2.42 -0.74
CA ALA A 156 -18.99 -2.81 -2.04
C ALA A 156 -19.14 -1.58 -2.96
N ALA A 157 -19.01 -1.79 -4.27
CA ALA A 157 -19.15 -0.75 -5.27
C ALA A 157 -20.57 -0.15 -5.25
N VAL A 158 -20.65 1.18 -5.20
CA VAL A 158 -21.89 1.95 -5.25
C VAL A 158 -21.86 2.97 -6.39
N ALA A 159 -23.02 3.52 -6.73
CA ALA A 159 -23.13 4.55 -7.76
C ALA A 159 -22.18 5.74 -7.47
N SER A 160 -21.62 6.31 -8.53
CA SER A 160 -20.58 7.36 -8.53
C SER A 160 -19.18 6.92 -8.12
N ASP A 161 -18.96 5.64 -7.79
CA ASP A 161 -17.61 5.14 -7.57
C ASP A 161 -16.84 5.06 -8.89
N PHE A 162 -15.56 5.41 -8.84
CA PHE A 162 -14.62 5.04 -9.88
C PHE A 162 -14.24 3.57 -9.70
N LEU A 163 -14.33 2.79 -10.78
CA LEU A 163 -13.97 1.38 -10.81
C LEU A 163 -12.87 1.13 -11.82
N ARG A 164 -11.96 0.22 -11.46
CA ARG A 164 -10.96 -0.37 -12.34
C ARG A 164 -11.15 -1.88 -12.35
N TYR A 165 -11.44 -2.45 -13.51
CA TYR A 165 -11.68 -3.89 -13.62
C TYR A 165 -11.09 -4.49 -14.89
N HIS A 166 -10.82 -5.78 -14.82
CA HIS A 166 -10.59 -6.61 -15.99
C HIS A 166 -11.88 -7.30 -16.40
N TYR A 167 -12.07 -7.49 -17.70
CA TYR A 167 -13.16 -8.27 -18.26
C TYR A 167 -12.73 -9.12 -19.46
N ASN A 168 -13.49 -10.20 -19.67
CA ASN A 168 -13.62 -10.92 -20.94
C ASN A 168 -15.09 -10.90 -21.37
N GLY A 169 -15.34 -10.46 -22.60
CA GLY A 169 -16.68 -10.38 -23.19
C GLY A 169 -16.90 -11.45 -24.25
N THR A 170 -17.95 -12.26 -24.08
CA THR A 170 -18.41 -13.25 -25.06
C THR A 170 -19.88 -13.06 -25.38
N LEU A 171 -20.31 -13.54 -26.54
CA LEU A 171 -21.73 -13.76 -26.82
C LEU A 171 -22.26 -14.94 -25.99
N LEU A 172 -23.57 -15.13 -25.93
CA LEU A 172 -24.19 -16.22 -25.17
C LEU A 172 -23.76 -17.62 -25.65
N ASN A 173 -23.42 -17.75 -26.93
CA ASN A 173 -22.87 -18.98 -27.51
C ASN A 173 -21.38 -19.23 -27.15
N GLY A 174 -20.71 -18.28 -26.49
CA GLY A 174 -19.31 -18.39 -26.08
C GLY A 174 -18.30 -17.76 -27.04
N ASP A 175 -18.73 -17.22 -28.17
CA ASP A 175 -17.84 -16.51 -29.10
C ASP A 175 -17.31 -15.23 -28.45
N ALA A 176 -15.99 -15.10 -28.34
CA ALA A 176 -15.35 -13.92 -27.75
C ALA A 176 -15.39 -12.72 -28.71
N PHE A 177 -15.72 -11.54 -28.20
CA PHE A 177 -15.75 -10.31 -28.99
C PHE A 177 -14.81 -9.21 -28.46
N ASP A 178 -14.49 -9.20 -27.17
CA ASP A 178 -13.55 -8.22 -26.59
C ASP A 178 -12.95 -8.72 -25.27
N SER A 179 -11.76 -8.21 -24.92
CA SER A 179 -11.11 -8.47 -23.63
C SER A 179 -10.23 -7.30 -23.22
N SER A 180 -10.23 -7.00 -21.93
CA SER A 180 -9.27 -6.05 -21.34
C SER A 180 -7.84 -6.59 -21.34
N HIS A 181 -7.68 -7.92 -21.20
CA HIS A 181 -6.37 -8.55 -21.10
C HIS A 181 -5.59 -8.50 -22.42
N SER A 182 -6.28 -8.55 -23.57
CA SER A 182 -5.63 -8.41 -24.89
C SER A 182 -5.03 -7.02 -25.11
N LYS A 183 -5.52 -6.01 -24.38
CA LYS A 183 -5.04 -4.63 -24.42
C LYS A 183 -3.98 -4.35 -23.33
N ASN A 184 -3.66 -5.34 -22.51
CA ASN A 184 -2.79 -5.22 -21.33
C ASN A 184 -3.14 -4.01 -20.44
N ALA A 185 -4.43 -3.71 -20.33
CA ALA A 185 -4.95 -2.57 -19.61
C ALA A 185 -6.26 -2.94 -18.92
N THR A 186 -6.58 -2.24 -17.85
CA THR A 186 -7.89 -2.34 -17.20
C THR A 186 -8.89 -1.44 -17.91
N TYR A 187 -10.17 -1.68 -17.65
CA TYR A 187 -11.23 -0.74 -18.01
C TYR A 187 -11.57 0.12 -16.79
N ASP A 188 -11.53 1.43 -17.00
CA ASP A 188 -11.69 2.45 -15.97
C ASP A 188 -12.98 3.24 -16.25
N THR A 189 -13.89 3.31 -15.28
CA THR A 189 -15.17 4.00 -15.47
C THR A 189 -15.77 4.48 -14.15
N TYR A 190 -16.75 5.38 -14.24
CA TYR A 190 -17.60 5.76 -13.13
C TYR A 190 -18.91 4.98 -13.17
N LEU A 191 -19.22 4.29 -12.07
CA LEU A 191 -20.38 3.42 -11.96
C LEU A 191 -21.69 4.22 -11.89
N GLY A 192 -22.68 3.84 -12.70
CA GLY A 192 -24.03 4.39 -12.63
C GLY A 192 -24.18 5.80 -13.22
N GLN A 193 -23.23 6.22 -14.07
CA GLN A 193 -23.29 7.49 -14.79
C GLN A 193 -23.71 7.33 -16.26
N GLY A 194 -24.01 6.10 -16.71
CA GLY A 194 -24.40 5.83 -18.10
C GLY A 194 -23.24 5.93 -19.10
N HIS A 195 -21.98 5.82 -18.63
CA HIS A 195 -20.79 5.81 -19.48
C HIS A 195 -20.55 4.45 -20.16
N ILE A 196 -21.16 3.39 -19.63
CA ILE A 196 -21.11 2.02 -20.14
C ILE A 196 -22.54 1.53 -20.40
N ILE A 197 -22.67 0.38 -21.06
CA ILE A 197 -23.99 -0.25 -21.28
C ILE A 197 -24.72 -0.45 -19.95
N GLN A 198 -26.03 -0.23 -19.95
CA GLN A 198 -26.85 -0.25 -18.73
C GLN A 198 -26.68 -1.55 -17.93
N GLY A 199 -26.60 -2.69 -18.62
CA GLY A 199 -26.44 -3.97 -17.94
C GLY A 199 -25.10 -4.14 -17.21
N MET A 200 -24.05 -3.43 -17.64
CA MET A 200 -22.79 -3.40 -16.91
C MET A 200 -22.87 -2.47 -15.70
N ASP A 201 -23.53 -1.32 -15.81
CA ASP A 201 -23.81 -0.46 -14.65
C ASP A 201 -24.58 -1.22 -13.56
N GLU A 202 -25.61 -1.99 -13.95
CA GLU A 202 -26.35 -2.86 -13.03
C GLU A 202 -25.50 -4.02 -12.51
N GLY A 203 -24.75 -4.69 -13.39
CA GLY A 203 -23.95 -5.86 -13.06
C GLY A 203 -22.73 -5.59 -12.19
N LEU A 204 -22.16 -4.38 -12.25
CA LEU A 204 -21.00 -3.96 -11.46
C LEU A 204 -21.37 -3.44 -10.07
N LEU A 205 -22.65 -3.11 -9.81
CA LEU A 205 -23.10 -2.73 -8.47
C LEU A 205 -22.85 -3.85 -7.45
N GLY A 206 -22.47 -3.45 -6.24
CA GLY A 206 -22.27 -4.38 -5.12
C GLY A 206 -21.00 -5.24 -5.19
N MET A 207 -20.12 -5.05 -6.19
CA MET A 207 -18.87 -5.82 -6.29
C MET A 207 -17.90 -5.46 -5.16
N CYS A 208 -17.15 -6.45 -4.69
CA CYS A 208 -16.00 -6.20 -3.83
C CYS A 208 -14.69 -6.23 -4.64
N ILE A 209 -13.67 -5.48 -4.20
CA ILE A 209 -12.33 -5.57 -4.79
C ILE A 209 -11.83 -7.01 -4.69
N GLY A 210 -11.29 -7.55 -5.78
CA GLY A 210 -10.86 -8.94 -5.91
C GLY A 210 -11.98 -9.94 -6.22
N GLU A 211 -13.25 -9.50 -6.25
CA GLU A 211 -14.37 -10.36 -6.65
C GLU A 211 -14.31 -10.68 -8.15
N ARG A 212 -14.66 -11.92 -8.50
CA ARG A 212 -14.90 -12.35 -9.88
C ARG A 212 -16.34 -12.76 -10.06
N ARG A 213 -16.98 -12.30 -11.13
CA ARG A 213 -18.36 -12.69 -11.46
C ARG A 213 -18.64 -12.67 -12.95
N ILE A 214 -19.65 -13.44 -13.32
CA ILE A 214 -20.25 -13.44 -14.66
C ILE A 214 -21.48 -12.55 -14.62
N ILE A 215 -21.58 -11.64 -15.59
CA ILE A 215 -22.71 -10.74 -15.80
C ILE A 215 -23.30 -11.10 -17.16
N ILE A 216 -24.54 -11.58 -17.20
CA ILE A 216 -25.27 -11.91 -18.43
C ILE A 216 -26.28 -10.79 -18.68
N ILE A 217 -26.17 -10.15 -19.84
CA ILE A 217 -26.88 -8.92 -20.17
C ILE A 217 -27.78 -9.19 -21.38
N PRO A 218 -29.11 -9.10 -21.23
CA PRO A 218 -30.01 -9.24 -22.37
C PRO A 218 -29.83 -8.09 -23.35
N PRO A 219 -30.18 -8.26 -24.64
CA PRO A 219 -29.79 -7.34 -25.69
C PRO A 219 -30.23 -5.88 -25.46
N PHE A 220 -31.44 -5.68 -24.90
CA PHE A 220 -32.01 -4.36 -24.63
C PHE A 220 -31.33 -3.61 -23.46
N LEU A 221 -30.51 -4.28 -22.66
CA LEU A 221 -29.63 -3.66 -21.64
C LEU A 221 -28.16 -3.58 -22.12
N ALA A 222 -27.87 -4.05 -23.34
CA ALA A 222 -26.57 -4.02 -24.00
C ALA A 222 -26.56 -3.05 -25.20
N TYR A 223 -26.45 -3.56 -26.43
CA TYR A 223 -26.38 -2.76 -27.66
C TYR A 223 -27.68 -2.79 -28.49
N GLY A 224 -28.72 -3.46 -28.00
CA GLY A 224 -30.06 -3.45 -28.58
C GLY A 224 -30.13 -3.98 -30.01
N GLU A 225 -31.05 -3.41 -30.79
CA GLU A 225 -31.34 -3.85 -32.17
C GLU A 225 -30.21 -3.60 -33.17
N ASN A 226 -29.30 -2.68 -32.86
CA ASN A 226 -28.26 -2.28 -33.81
C ASN A 226 -26.95 -3.07 -33.64
N GLY A 227 -26.72 -3.68 -32.47
CA GLY A 227 -25.43 -4.29 -32.15
C GLY A 227 -24.32 -3.24 -32.04
N TYR A 228 -23.06 -3.69 -32.14
CA TYR A 228 -21.87 -2.82 -32.05
C TYR A 228 -20.82 -3.17 -33.10
N GLY A 229 -20.76 -2.36 -34.15
CA GLY A 229 -19.83 -2.54 -35.26
C GLY A 229 -19.93 -3.94 -35.86
N SER A 230 -18.78 -4.57 -36.09
CA SER A 230 -18.69 -5.97 -36.51
C SER A 230 -18.45 -6.95 -35.35
N LEU A 231 -18.34 -6.44 -34.11
CA LEU A 231 -17.95 -7.24 -32.94
C LEU A 231 -19.16 -7.87 -32.27
N VAL A 232 -20.26 -7.12 -32.18
CA VAL A 232 -21.49 -7.58 -31.54
C VAL A 232 -22.63 -7.53 -32.54
N PRO A 233 -23.27 -8.67 -32.85
CA PRO A 233 -24.39 -8.68 -33.76
C PRO A 233 -25.63 -7.99 -33.16
N PRO A 234 -26.60 -7.58 -34.00
CA PRO A 234 -27.92 -7.15 -33.58
C PRO A 234 -28.58 -8.11 -32.58
N GLN A 235 -29.21 -7.53 -31.55
CA GLN A 235 -29.99 -8.28 -30.55
C GLN A 235 -29.22 -9.44 -29.88
N ALA A 236 -27.94 -9.24 -29.61
CA ALA A 236 -27.10 -10.23 -28.94
C ALA A 236 -27.12 -10.10 -27.41
N THR A 237 -27.27 -11.23 -26.73
CA THR A 237 -27.04 -11.35 -25.29
C THR A 237 -25.54 -11.40 -25.03
N LEU A 238 -25.06 -10.58 -24.10
CA LEU A 238 -23.64 -10.50 -23.76
C LEU A 238 -23.36 -11.20 -22.44
N VAL A 239 -22.18 -11.82 -22.35
CA VAL A 239 -21.67 -12.45 -21.15
C VAL A 239 -20.32 -11.81 -20.84
N PHE A 240 -20.22 -11.18 -19.67
CA PHE A 240 -18.98 -10.59 -19.18
C PHE A 240 -18.47 -11.35 -17.97
N GLU A 241 -17.28 -11.92 -18.06
CA GLU A 241 -16.54 -12.35 -16.88
C GLU A 241 -15.68 -11.17 -16.39
N VAL A 242 -15.93 -10.68 -15.18
CA VAL A 242 -15.30 -9.48 -14.63
C VAL A 242 -14.50 -9.80 -13.37
N LEU A 243 -13.32 -9.18 -13.23
CA LEU A 243 -12.51 -9.11 -12.01
C LEU A 243 -12.37 -7.63 -11.60
N LEU A 244 -12.89 -7.25 -10.44
CA LEU A 244 -12.71 -5.89 -9.92
C LEU A 244 -11.33 -5.77 -9.26
N VAL A 245 -10.53 -4.82 -9.70
CA VAL A 245 -9.14 -4.63 -9.24
C VAL A 245 -9.03 -3.50 -8.22
N ASP A 246 -9.70 -2.37 -8.48
CA ASP A 246 -9.59 -1.18 -7.63
C ASP A 246 -10.91 -0.38 -7.66
N MET A 247 -11.19 0.34 -6.57
CA MET A 247 -12.30 1.31 -6.52
C MET A 247 -12.10 2.42 -5.50
N PHE A 248 -12.59 3.62 -5.80
CA PHE A 248 -12.69 4.73 -4.84
C PHE A 248 -13.87 5.63 -5.16
N ASN A 249 -14.37 6.38 -4.18
CA ASN A 249 -15.24 7.51 -4.46
C ASN A 249 -14.38 8.79 -4.57
N PRO A 250 -14.56 9.64 -5.59
CA PRO A 250 -13.83 10.92 -5.69
C PRO A 250 -14.03 11.85 -4.50
N LYS A 251 -15.09 11.65 -3.71
CA LYS A 251 -15.41 12.43 -2.51
C LYS A 251 -14.87 11.81 -1.21
N ASP A 252 -14.29 10.60 -1.27
CA ASP A 252 -13.74 9.94 -0.09
C ASP A 252 -12.48 10.67 0.41
N ASP A 253 -12.31 10.79 1.72
CA ASP A 253 -11.02 11.12 2.33
C ASP A 253 -10.17 9.85 2.51
N MET A 254 -8.91 10.00 2.90
CA MET A 254 -8.06 8.86 3.27
C MET A 254 -8.64 8.11 4.47
N LYS A 255 -8.40 6.79 4.52
CA LYS A 255 -8.77 5.96 5.66
C LYS A 255 -7.53 5.60 6.46
N ILE A 256 -7.58 5.81 7.77
CA ILE A 256 -6.50 5.44 8.70
C ILE A 256 -7.03 4.39 9.65
N GLU A 257 -6.41 3.21 9.63
CA GLU A 257 -6.64 2.13 10.58
C GLU A 257 -5.43 2.03 11.51
N VAL A 258 -5.58 2.45 12.77
CA VAL A 258 -4.54 2.28 13.78
C VAL A 258 -4.46 0.79 14.14
N LYS A 259 -3.31 0.16 13.87
CA LYS A 259 -3.09 -1.27 14.14
C LYS A 259 -2.54 -1.50 15.54
N GLU A 260 -1.57 -0.68 15.95
CA GLU A 260 -0.89 -0.82 17.21
C GLU A 260 -0.41 0.55 17.69
N VAL A 261 -0.72 0.90 18.94
CA VAL A 261 -0.15 2.07 19.62
C VAL A 261 0.64 1.58 20.83
N PRO A 262 1.96 1.78 20.87
CA PRO A 262 2.75 1.43 22.05
C PRO A 262 2.26 2.13 23.32
N LYS A 263 2.37 1.44 24.45
CA LYS A 263 2.03 2.00 25.76
C LYS A 263 3.02 3.13 26.10
N GLY A 264 2.54 4.17 26.77
CA GLY A 264 3.41 5.28 27.19
C GLY A 264 3.68 6.32 26.11
N CYS A 265 2.73 6.55 25.19
CA CYS A 265 2.82 7.66 24.24
C CYS A 265 2.78 9.01 24.97
N THR A 266 3.95 9.60 25.18
CA THR A 266 4.12 10.89 25.87
C THR A 266 4.10 12.08 24.91
N ARG A 267 4.54 11.88 23.67
CA ARG A 267 4.57 12.88 22.59
C ARG A 267 3.98 12.29 21.33
N ARG A 268 3.22 13.11 20.60
CA ARG A 268 2.71 12.80 19.27
C ARG A 268 3.37 13.68 18.22
N THR A 269 3.49 13.18 17.00
CA THR A 269 4.04 13.95 15.88
C THR A 269 3.19 15.18 15.58
N VAL A 270 3.86 16.28 15.27
CA VAL A 270 3.27 17.54 14.80
C VAL A 270 3.92 18.00 13.50
N VAL A 271 3.30 19.00 12.85
CA VAL A 271 3.87 19.63 11.66
C VAL A 271 5.26 20.20 11.98
N GLY A 272 6.24 19.92 11.13
CA GLY A 272 7.63 20.32 11.31
C GLY A 272 8.53 19.25 11.92
N ASP A 273 7.97 18.22 12.55
CA ASP A 273 8.76 17.09 13.02
C ASP A 273 9.40 16.35 11.84
N TYR A 274 10.67 15.95 12.01
CA TYR A 274 11.37 15.01 11.16
C TYR A 274 11.15 13.59 11.67
N ILE A 275 10.56 12.74 10.83
CA ILE A 275 10.16 11.38 11.18
C ILE A 275 10.94 10.34 10.39
N ARG A 276 11.28 9.23 11.05
CA ARG A 276 11.81 8.02 10.42
C ARG A 276 10.81 6.88 10.61
N TYR A 277 10.42 6.28 9.50
CA TYR A 277 9.44 5.20 9.53
C TYR A 277 9.73 4.17 8.45
N HIS A 278 9.32 2.94 8.70
CA HIS A 278 9.19 1.93 7.68
C HIS A 278 7.79 1.94 7.09
N TYR A 279 7.68 1.58 5.82
CA TYR A 279 6.43 1.29 5.16
C TYR A 279 6.50 0.09 4.22
N ASN A 280 5.35 -0.54 4.01
CA ASN A 280 5.03 -1.39 2.87
C ASN A 280 3.89 -0.76 2.06
N GLY A 281 4.11 -0.55 0.76
CA GLY A 281 3.14 0.00 -0.18
C GLY A 281 2.53 -1.08 -1.06
N THR A 282 1.20 -1.19 -1.04
CA THR A 282 0.39 -2.15 -1.80
C THR A 282 -0.79 -1.47 -2.48
N PHE A 283 -1.31 -2.05 -3.56
CA PHE A 283 -2.63 -1.70 -4.09
C PHE A 283 -3.74 -2.37 -3.27
N GLN A 284 -5.01 -2.02 -3.51
CA GLN A 284 -6.14 -2.59 -2.75
C GLN A 284 -6.32 -4.11 -2.94
N ASP A 285 -5.82 -4.67 -4.05
CA ASP A 285 -5.78 -6.11 -4.30
C ASP A 285 -4.66 -6.84 -3.54
N GLY A 286 -3.79 -6.10 -2.83
CA GLY A 286 -2.64 -6.60 -2.08
C GLY A 286 -1.34 -6.68 -2.89
N THR A 287 -1.36 -6.35 -4.18
CA THR A 287 -0.16 -6.33 -5.02
C THR A 287 0.81 -5.26 -4.50
N ALA A 288 2.03 -5.66 -4.13
CA ALA A 288 3.04 -4.75 -3.59
C ALA A 288 3.76 -3.96 -4.70
N PHE A 289 3.84 -2.63 -4.56
CA PHE A 289 4.57 -1.77 -5.49
C PHE A 289 5.89 -1.24 -4.89
N ASP A 290 5.97 -1.05 -3.57
CA ASP A 290 7.18 -0.53 -2.93
C ASP A 290 7.28 -0.94 -1.45
N SER A 291 8.50 -0.96 -0.91
CA SER A 291 8.74 -1.22 0.51
C SER A 291 10.09 -0.65 0.94
N SER A 292 10.09 0.07 2.07
CA SER A 292 11.31 0.52 2.72
C SER A 292 12.19 -0.64 3.22
N TYR A 293 11.58 -1.76 3.62
CA TYR A 293 12.30 -2.94 4.11
C TYR A 293 13.16 -3.58 3.01
N LYS A 294 12.72 -3.51 1.74
CA LYS A 294 13.52 -4.00 0.59
C LYS A 294 14.84 -3.23 0.43
N ARG A 295 14.91 -1.99 0.92
CA ARG A 295 16.11 -1.14 0.87
C ARG A 295 16.95 -1.21 2.15
N ASN A 296 16.48 -1.93 3.16
CA ASN A 296 17.09 -2.00 4.49
C ASN A 296 17.37 -0.61 5.11
N SER A 297 16.50 0.36 4.84
CA SER A 297 16.59 1.72 5.35
C SER A 297 15.20 2.30 5.57
N THR A 298 15.09 3.20 6.55
CA THR A 298 13.85 3.94 6.81
C THR A 298 13.60 4.96 5.72
N TYR A 299 12.34 5.35 5.56
CA TYR A 299 12.01 6.57 4.85
C TYR A 299 11.96 7.72 5.85
N ASN A 300 12.61 8.82 5.49
CA ASN A 300 12.81 9.96 6.36
C ASN A 300 12.22 11.20 5.70
N THR A 301 11.40 11.96 6.43
CA THR A 301 10.79 13.17 5.87
C THR A 301 10.36 14.14 6.96
N TYR A 302 10.07 15.39 6.57
CA TYR A 302 9.43 16.36 7.46
C TYR A 302 7.92 16.33 7.29
N ILE A 303 7.21 16.27 8.41
CA ILE A 303 5.75 16.20 8.45
C ILE A 303 5.14 17.56 8.14
N GLY A 304 4.15 17.59 7.26
CA GLY A 304 3.38 18.78 6.87
C GLY A 304 4.15 19.74 5.97
N LYS A 305 5.24 19.30 5.33
CA LYS A 305 6.07 20.10 4.41
C LYS A 305 5.82 19.76 2.93
N GLY A 306 4.97 18.77 2.63
CA GLY A 306 4.65 18.38 1.26
C GLY A 306 5.77 17.64 0.52
N TYR A 307 6.73 17.03 1.24
CA TYR A 307 7.80 16.23 0.63
C TYR A 307 7.34 14.82 0.22
N VAL A 308 6.22 14.37 0.76
CA VAL A 308 5.56 13.12 0.39
C VAL A 308 4.15 13.41 -0.13
N ILE A 309 3.49 12.41 -0.71
CA ILE A 309 2.10 12.55 -1.18
C ILE A 309 1.19 13.05 -0.05
N GLN A 310 0.22 13.90 -0.40
CA GLN A 310 -0.62 14.62 0.56
C GLN A 310 -1.29 13.69 1.58
N GLY A 311 -1.75 12.52 1.14
CA GLY A 311 -2.36 11.52 2.02
C GLY A 311 -1.42 11.03 3.11
N ILE A 312 -0.16 10.75 2.76
CA ILE A 312 0.83 10.31 3.73
C ILE A 312 1.25 11.46 4.63
N ASP A 313 1.43 12.67 4.09
CA ASP A 313 1.83 13.83 4.89
C ASP A 313 0.81 14.15 6.00
N LYS A 314 -0.48 13.99 5.70
CA LYS A 314 -1.57 14.06 6.70
C LYS A 314 -1.58 12.84 7.61
N ALA A 315 -1.42 11.64 7.08
CA ALA A 315 -1.43 10.40 7.87
C ALA A 315 -0.25 10.25 8.82
N LEU A 316 0.82 11.03 8.65
CA LEU A 316 1.96 11.07 9.56
C LEU A 316 1.75 11.99 10.77
N GLN A 317 0.66 12.75 10.84
CA GLN A 317 0.36 13.60 11.98
C GLN A 317 -0.29 12.81 13.13
N GLY A 318 0.01 13.20 14.37
CA GLY A 318 -0.56 12.60 15.57
C GLY A 318 -0.09 11.17 15.88
N LEU A 319 1.02 10.71 15.30
CA LEU A 319 1.63 9.40 15.54
C LEU A 319 2.38 9.35 16.87
N CYS A 320 2.35 8.20 17.53
CA CYS A 320 3.26 7.87 18.62
C CYS A 320 4.53 7.17 18.11
N MET A 321 5.62 7.23 18.88
CA MET A 321 6.82 6.42 18.61
C MET A 321 6.46 4.92 18.67
N GLY A 322 6.97 4.13 17.73
CA GLY A 322 6.65 2.69 17.58
C GLY A 322 5.23 2.39 17.05
N GLU A 323 4.41 3.40 16.74
CA GLU A 323 3.04 3.17 16.26
C GLU A 323 3.02 2.48 14.89
N LYS A 324 2.07 1.55 14.72
CA LYS A 324 1.76 0.93 13.43
C LYS A 324 0.35 1.31 12.99
N ARG A 325 0.21 1.76 11.74
CA ARG A 325 -1.09 2.07 11.14
C ARG A 325 -1.13 1.69 9.66
N ARG A 326 -2.32 1.35 9.18
CA ARG A 326 -2.61 1.13 7.76
C ARG A 326 -3.36 2.33 7.21
N VAL A 327 -2.87 2.87 6.09
CA VAL A 327 -3.40 4.09 5.47
C VAL A 327 -3.82 3.78 4.04
N THR A 328 -5.10 3.98 3.72
CA THR A 328 -5.64 3.86 2.36
C THR A 328 -5.83 5.27 1.79
N VAL A 329 -5.07 5.60 0.75
CA VAL A 329 -4.98 6.94 0.15
C VAL A 329 -5.65 6.94 -1.23
N PRO A 330 -6.73 7.72 -1.42
CA PRO A 330 -7.37 7.86 -2.73
C PRO A 330 -6.47 8.66 -3.69
N PRO A 331 -6.69 8.56 -5.02
CA PRO A 331 -5.73 9.07 -5.99
C PRO A 331 -5.54 10.58 -5.94
N HIS A 332 -6.59 11.35 -5.63
CA HIS A 332 -6.51 12.81 -5.50
C HIS A 332 -5.67 13.30 -4.31
N MET A 333 -5.31 12.39 -3.38
CA MET A 333 -4.33 12.64 -2.30
C MET A 333 -3.00 11.87 -2.51
N ALA A 334 -2.86 11.19 -3.65
CA ALA A 334 -1.68 10.43 -4.05
C ALA A 334 -1.11 10.97 -5.37
N TYR A 335 -1.10 10.15 -6.44
CA TYR A 335 -0.52 10.50 -7.74
C TYR A 335 -1.55 10.90 -8.81
N GLY A 336 -2.81 11.09 -8.41
CA GLY A 336 -3.90 11.56 -9.27
C GLY A 336 -4.20 10.63 -10.45
N GLU A 337 -4.88 11.19 -11.46
CA GLU A 337 -5.30 10.45 -12.66
C GLU A 337 -4.13 10.02 -13.56
N LYS A 338 -2.95 10.64 -13.40
CA LYS A 338 -1.78 10.36 -14.24
C LYS A 338 -0.92 9.22 -13.70
N GLY A 339 -0.91 9.01 -12.38
CA GLY A 339 -0.03 8.00 -11.79
C GLY A 339 1.46 8.38 -11.91
N VAL A 340 2.35 7.39 -11.83
CA VAL A 340 3.81 7.55 -11.93
C VAL A 340 4.42 6.43 -12.75
N GLY A 341 4.80 6.76 -13.99
CA GLY A 341 5.43 5.83 -14.92
C GLY A 341 4.65 4.52 -15.04
N ASP A 342 5.37 3.40 -15.10
CA ASP A 342 4.77 2.06 -15.12
C ASP A 342 4.58 1.49 -13.69
N LEU A 343 5.02 2.22 -12.66
CA LEU A 343 5.00 1.73 -11.28
C LEU A 343 3.63 1.91 -10.63
N ILE A 344 3.05 3.11 -10.79
CA ILE A 344 1.77 3.45 -10.20
C ILE A 344 0.80 3.83 -11.32
N PRO A 345 -0.22 3.01 -11.60
CA PRO A 345 -1.24 3.37 -12.57
C PRO A 345 -1.96 4.67 -12.18
N GLY A 346 -2.46 5.40 -13.18
CA GLY A 346 -3.35 6.54 -12.96
C GLY A 346 -4.55 6.16 -12.09
N SER A 347 -5.09 7.07 -11.30
CA SER A 347 -6.28 6.83 -10.48
C SER A 347 -6.18 5.63 -9.52
N ALA A 348 -4.97 5.15 -9.21
CA ALA A 348 -4.76 4.02 -8.30
C ALA A 348 -4.91 4.44 -6.84
N VAL A 349 -5.63 3.63 -6.06
CA VAL A 349 -5.69 3.75 -4.61
C VAL A 349 -4.48 3.04 -4.01
N LEU A 350 -3.79 3.73 -3.11
CA LEU A 350 -2.58 3.22 -2.48
C LEU A 350 -2.85 2.84 -1.03
N VAL A 351 -2.27 1.72 -0.60
CA VAL A 351 -2.39 1.23 0.76
C VAL A 351 -1.00 1.11 1.38
N PHE A 352 -0.76 1.84 2.45
CA PHE A 352 0.51 1.89 3.16
C PHE A 352 0.36 1.32 4.58
N ASP A 353 1.11 0.27 4.90
CA ASP A 353 1.31 -0.15 6.28
C ASP A 353 2.57 0.56 6.81
N ILE A 354 2.39 1.49 7.75
CA ILE A 354 3.43 2.35 8.33
C ILE A 354 3.81 1.82 9.71
N HIS A 355 5.12 1.83 10.00
CA HIS A 355 5.70 1.56 11.31
C HIS A 355 6.68 2.68 11.68
N VAL A 356 6.35 3.47 12.69
CA VAL A 356 7.17 4.60 13.15
C VAL A 356 8.33 4.10 13.98
N ILE A 357 9.54 4.54 13.65
CA ILE A 357 10.74 4.21 14.44
C ILE A 357 10.98 5.30 15.46
N ASP A 358 11.20 6.53 15.01
CA ASP A 358 11.31 7.70 15.87
C ASP A 358 10.96 8.99 15.11
N PHE A 359 10.89 10.09 15.86
CA PHE A 359 10.76 11.43 15.31
C PHE A 359 11.27 12.48 16.28
N HIS A 360 11.73 13.60 15.74
CA HIS A 360 12.19 14.76 16.50
C HIS A 360 11.84 16.04 15.78
N ASN A 361 11.87 17.15 16.50
CA ASN A 361 11.81 18.47 15.92
C ASN A 361 13.23 19.04 15.85
N PRO A 362 13.64 19.74 14.77
CA PRO A 362 14.90 20.47 14.75
C PRO A 362 15.06 21.48 15.89
N GLU A 363 13.96 21.90 16.54
CA GLU A 363 13.95 22.78 17.71
C GLU A 363 13.94 22.02 19.06
N ASP A 364 13.91 20.68 19.05
CA ASP A 364 13.90 19.89 20.28
C ASP A 364 15.22 20.07 21.05
N PRO A 365 15.20 20.39 22.36
CA PRO A 365 16.40 20.39 23.19
C PRO A 365 16.76 18.95 23.64
N VAL A 366 17.94 18.79 24.24
CA VAL A 366 18.28 17.55 24.97
C VAL A 366 17.33 17.39 26.15
N LYS A 367 16.71 16.21 26.27
CA LYS A 367 15.82 15.90 27.41
C LYS A 367 16.58 15.07 28.41
N ILE A 368 16.77 15.63 29.61
CA ILE A 368 17.50 15.00 30.71
C ILE A 368 16.51 14.63 31.81
N LYS A 369 16.52 13.37 32.23
CA LYS A 369 15.77 12.87 33.38
C LYS A 369 16.73 12.22 34.36
N VAL A 370 16.87 12.82 35.54
CA VAL A 370 17.66 12.24 36.64
C VAL A 370 16.88 11.05 37.22
N THR A 371 17.44 9.85 37.11
CA THR A 371 16.83 8.61 37.61
C THR A 371 17.31 8.25 39.01
N HIS A 372 18.54 8.63 39.34
CA HIS A 372 19.11 8.47 40.67
C HIS A 372 20.05 9.63 40.98
N LYS A 373 19.87 10.25 42.15
CA LYS A 373 20.77 11.29 42.66
C LYS A 373 21.46 10.78 43.92
N SER A 374 22.79 10.87 43.95
CA SER A 374 23.61 10.48 45.11
C SER A 374 23.31 11.40 46.31
N GLN A 375 23.41 10.86 47.53
CA GLN A 375 23.18 11.62 48.78
C GLN A 375 24.25 12.71 49.00
N ASP A 376 25.48 12.48 48.53
CA ASP A 376 26.62 13.38 48.68
C ASP A 376 26.93 14.09 47.34
N CYS A 377 26.01 14.96 46.91
CA CYS A 377 26.12 15.72 45.65
C CYS A 377 26.55 17.17 45.91
N GLY A 378 27.75 17.34 46.49
CA GLY A 378 28.33 18.65 46.79
C GLY A 378 29.07 19.29 45.61
N GLU A 379 29.63 18.47 44.71
CA GLU A 379 30.35 18.90 43.52
C GLU A 379 29.71 18.29 42.28
N THR A 380 29.47 19.13 41.27
CA THR A 380 28.93 18.73 39.97
C THR A 380 29.98 18.89 38.88
N SER A 381 29.89 18.09 37.82
CA SER A 381 30.73 18.22 36.64
C SER A 381 30.49 19.55 35.91
N GLU A 382 31.58 20.19 35.49
CA GLU A 382 31.61 21.48 34.79
C GLU A 382 32.63 21.42 33.63
N ALA A 383 32.69 22.49 32.82
CA ALA A 383 33.66 22.59 31.73
C ALA A 383 35.10 22.47 32.26
N ASN A 384 35.95 21.77 31.50
CA ASN A 384 37.34 21.40 31.82
C ASN A 384 37.53 20.30 32.87
N ASP A 385 36.48 19.80 33.50
CA ASP A 385 36.56 18.65 34.39
C ASP A 385 36.86 17.38 33.60
N LEU A 386 37.73 16.52 34.15
CA LEU A 386 37.92 15.16 33.66
C LEU A 386 36.93 14.25 34.38
N ILE A 387 36.10 13.57 33.61
CA ILE A 387 35.10 12.65 34.14
C ILE A 387 35.35 11.23 33.65
N GLN A 388 35.02 10.27 34.51
CA GLN A 388 34.81 8.88 34.10
C GLN A 388 33.34 8.54 34.22
N TYR A 389 32.76 7.95 33.19
CA TYR A 389 31.34 7.65 33.12
C TYR A 389 31.08 6.31 32.44
N ARG A 390 29.95 5.70 32.79
CA ARG A 390 29.37 4.58 32.06
C ARG A 390 28.19 5.05 31.25
N TYR A 391 27.98 4.43 30.11
CA TYR A 391 26.84 4.70 29.26
C TYR A 391 26.33 3.45 28.54
N ASN A 392 25.02 3.38 28.37
CA ASN A 392 24.37 2.58 27.33
C ASN A 392 23.67 3.53 26.37
N CYS A 393 24.02 3.46 25.09
CA CYS A 393 23.40 4.21 24.02
C CYS A 393 22.54 3.28 23.18
N SER A 394 21.26 3.61 23.03
CA SER A 394 20.31 2.86 22.24
C SER A 394 19.46 3.78 21.37
N LEU A 395 18.77 3.22 20.38
CA LEU A 395 17.68 3.89 19.68
C LEU A 395 16.43 3.92 20.56
N MET A 396 15.48 4.79 20.21
CA MET A 396 14.20 4.91 20.93
C MET A 396 13.34 3.63 20.92
N ASP A 397 13.62 2.68 20.02
CA ASP A 397 12.98 1.36 19.96
C ASP A 397 13.63 0.30 20.88
N GLY A 398 14.70 0.68 21.60
CA GLY A 398 15.46 -0.20 22.49
C GLY A 398 16.64 -0.91 21.83
N THR A 399 16.90 -0.70 20.54
CA THR A 399 18.08 -1.26 19.87
C THR A 399 19.36 -0.69 20.47
N LEU A 400 20.13 -1.51 21.19
CA LEU A 400 21.42 -1.12 21.76
C LEU A 400 22.44 -0.86 20.63
N LEU A 401 23.01 0.34 20.62
CA LEU A 401 24.04 0.76 19.67
C LEU A 401 25.44 0.59 20.27
N TYR A 402 25.66 1.17 21.45
CA TYR A 402 26.96 1.20 22.12
C TYR A 402 26.79 1.05 23.62
N SER A 403 27.76 0.42 24.28
CA SER A 403 27.84 0.36 25.72
C SER A 403 29.29 0.52 26.16
N SER A 404 29.51 1.31 27.22
CA SER A 404 30.81 1.39 27.87
C SER A 404 31.25 0.05 28.49
N ASP A 405 30.31 -0.83 28.82
CA ASP A 405 30.60 -2.12 29.45
C ASP A 405 31.25 -3.13 28.47
N HIS A 406 31.30 -2.80 27.18
CA HIS A 406 32.07 -3.58 26.19
C HIS A 406 33.59 -3.37 26.28
N TYR A 407 34.05 -2.47 27.16
CA TYR A 407 35.46 -2.13 27.35
C TYR A 407 35.92 -2.43 28.78
N ASP A 408 37.22 -2.66 28.97
CA ASP A 408 37.80 -3.03 30.28
C ASP A 408 37.74 -1.90 31.32
N SER A 409 37.52 -0.65 30.88
CA SER A 409 37.50 0.53 31.75
C SER A 409 36.36 1.48 31.38
N PRO A 410 35.81 2.23 32.36
CA PRO A 410 34.81 3.26 32.09
C PRO A 410 35.31 4.30 31.08
N SER A 411 34.39 4.89 30.34
CA SER A 411 34.71 5.92 29.37
C SER A 411 35.19 7.18 30.08
N THR A 412 36.23 7.81 29.55
CA THR A 412 36.84 9.01 30.13
C THR A 412 36.75 10.15 29.12
N THR A 413 36.33 11.33 29.56
CA THR A 413 36.34 12.53 28.71
C THR A 413 36.63 13.79 29.53
N THR A 414 37.14 14.82 28.89
CA THR A 414 37.17 16.18 29.45
C THR A 414 36.01 16.98 28.87
N LEU A 415 35.14 17.50 29.74
CA LEU A 415 34.01 18.35 29.34
C LEU A 415 34.51 19.70 28.79
N GLY A 416 33.79 20.30 27.86
CA GLY A 416 34.11 21.59 27.22
C GLY A 416 35.12 21.50 26.07
N ARG A 417 35.54 20.28 25.67
CA ARG A 417 36.58 20.08 24.64
C ARG A 417 36.08 19.45 23.34
N ASN A 418 34.77 19.32 23.14
CA ASN A 418 34.16 18.70 21.96
C ASN A 418 34.67 17.26 21.70
N ASN A 419 35.01 16.52 22.76
CA ASN A 419 35.48 15.14 22.66
C ASN A 419 34.33 14.15 22.44
N VAL A 420 33.11 14.55 22.80
CA VAL A 420 31.87 13.77 22.65
C VAL A 420 30.82 14.60 21.89
N ILE A 421 29.75 13.95 21.43
CA ILE A 421 28.64 14.67 20.79
C ILE A 421 28.02 15.68 21.76
N TYR A 422 27.61 16.84 21.25
CA TYR A 422 27.16 17.97 22.06
C TYR A 422 26.04 17.59 23.04
N GLY A 423 25.04 16.82 22.60
CA GLY A 423 23.94 16.43 23.48
C GLY A 423 24.32 15.42 24.57
N LEU A 424 25.37 14.60 24.35
CA LEU A 424 25.93 13.78 25.41
C LEU A 424 26.69 14.64 26.41
N GLU A 425 27.41 15.66 25.93
CA GLU A 425 28.09 16.63 26.80
C GLU A 425 27.10 17.38 27.70
N GLU A 426 25.98 17.87 27.15
CA GLU A 426 24.90 18.45 27.95
C GLU A 426 24.33 17.47 28.98
N GLY A 427 24.16 16.19 28.60
CA GLY A 427 23.69 15.14 29.50
C GLY A 427 24.64 14.88 30.68
N LEU A 428 25.95 14.93 30.43
CA LEU A 428 27.02 14.71 31.41
C LEU A 428 27.33 15.93 32.26
N SER A 429 26.96 17.13 31.80
CA SER A 429 27.20 18.39 32.52
C SER A 429 26.29 18.53 33.74
N GLY A 430 26.82 19.03 34.85
CA GLY A 430 26.09 19.19 36.10
C GLY A 430 25.76 17.86 36.81
N MET A 431 26.40 16.75 36.46
CA MET A 431 26.26 15.44 37.14
C MET A 431 27.13 15.37 38.39
N CYS A 432 26.62 14.75 39.45
CA CYS A 432 27.41 14.35 40.61
C CYS A 432 27.89 12.90 40.52
N VAL A 433 28.99 12.57 41.19
CA VAL A 433 29.50 11.19 41.23
C VAL A 433 28.43 10.24 41.81
N GLY A 434 28.19 9.14 41.11
CA GLY A 434 27.13 8.16 41.39
C GLY A 434 25.76 8.53 40.82
N GLU A 435 25.56 9.73 40.26
CA GLU A 435 24.30 10.12 39.65
C GLU A 435 24.01 9.32 38.37
N LYS A 436 22.73 8.95 38.16
CA LYS A 436 22.26 8.28 36.95
C LYS A 436 21.22 9.12 36.22
N ARG A 437 21.33 9.16 34.89
CA ARG A 437 20.45 9.94 34.01
C ARG A 437 19.98 9.13 32.81
N GLU A 438 18.74 9.38 32.41
CA GLU A 438 18.23 9.07 31.07
C GLU A 438 18.32 10.36 30.24
N VAL A 439 18.99 10.30 29.09
CA VAL A 439 19.23 11.47 28.22
C VAL A 439 18.78 11.15 26.79
N ILE A 440 17.84 11.93 26.27
CA ILE A 440 17.39 11.85 24.88
C ILE A 440 18.06 12.97 24.09
N VAL A 441 18.90 12.58 23.12
CA VAL A 441 19.66 13.49 22.26
C VAL A 441 19.06 13.50 20.86
N PRO A 442 18.52 14.65 20.40
CA PRO A 442 18.04 14.79 19.03
C PRO A 442 19.23 14.79 18.04
N PRO A 443 19.02 14.42 16.78
CA PRO A 443 20.12 14.18 15.84
C PRO A 443 20.98 15.40 15.58
N HIS A 444 20.41 16.62 15.54
CA HIS A 444 21.15 17.85 15.32
C HIS A 444 22.13 18.19 16.45
N LEU A 445 21.97 17.59 17.64
CA LEU A 445 22.92 17.65 18.77
C LEU A 445 23.72 16.34 18.93
N GLY A 446 23.52 15.38 18.02
CA GLY A 446 24.18 14.07 17.97
C GLY A 446 25.01 13.91 16.69
N HIS A 447 24.67 12.90 15.88
CA HIS A 447 25.38 12.58 14.63
C HIS A 447 24.73 13.16 13.35
N GLY A 448 23.69 13.97 13.50
CA GLY A 448 23.03 14.68 12.41
C GLY A 448 22.38 13.77 11.36
N GLU A 449 22.13 14.35 10.18
CA GLU A 449 21.51 13.65 9.05
C GLU A 449 22.42 12.59 8.42
N ALA A 450 23.73 12.72 8.56
CA ALA A 450 24.69 11.74 8.05
C ALA A 450 24.70 10.45 8.88
N GLY A 451 24.36 10.52 10.16
CA GLY A 451 24.59 9.42 11.10
C GLY A 451 26.08 9.18 11.35
N ALA A 452 26.40 8.00 11.85
CA ALA A 452 27.77 7.55 12.08
C ALA A 452 27.87 6.04 11.82
N VAL A 453 29.08 5.48 11.94
CA VAL A 453 29.24 4.01 11.98
C VAL A 453 28.32 3.49 13.07
N GLY A 454 27.50 2.47 12.79
CA GLY A 454 26.54 1.89 13.74
C GLY A 454 25.35 2.78 14.14
N VAL A 455 25.36 4.07 13.79
CA VAL A 455 24.27 5.01 14.10
C VAL A 455 23.54 5.40 12.82
N PRO A 456 22.26 5.02 12.67
CA PRO A 456 21.47 5.42 11.51
C PRO A 456 21.37 6.93 11.32
N SER A 457 21.17 7.37 10.07
CA SER A 457 20.92 8.78 9.74
C SER A 457 19.74 9.34 10.52
N SER A 458 19.90 10.57 11.02
CA SER A 458 18.89 11.31 11.78
C SER A 458 18.30 10.54 12.98
N ALA A 459 19.09 9.67 13.61
CA ALA A 459 18.64 8.88 14.76
C ALA A 459 18.54 9.70 16.04
N VAL A 460 17.42 9.57 16.75
CA VAL A 460 17.29 10.07 18.12
C VAL A 460 17.98 9.06 19.04
N LEU A 461 18.95 9.53 19.83
CA LEU A 461 19.73 8.67 20.71
C LEU A 461 19.17 8.72 22.13
N PHE A 462 19.08 7.55 22.76
CA PHE A 462 18.73 7.39 24.17
C PHE A 462 19.94 6.88 24.94
N PHE A 463 20.42 7.69 25.87
CA PHE A 463 21.53 7.35 26.75
C PHE A 463 21.04 7.06 28.17
N GLU A 464 21.49 5.95 28.73
CA GLU A 464 21.51 5.72 30.18
C GLU A 464 22.93 6.00 30.67
N LEU A 465 23.09 7.00 31.52
CA LEU A 465 24.39 7.49 31.99
C LEU A 465 24.57 7.25 33.48
N GLU A 466 25.80 6.97 33.89
CA GLU A 466 26.24 6.94 35.29
C GLU A 466 27.61 7.62 35.42
N LEU A 467 27.71 8.65 36.24
CA LEU A 467 28.99 9.31 36.50
C LEU A 467 29.75 8.52 37.58
N MET A 468 30.97 8.07 37.28
CA MET A 468 31.77 7.19 38.12
C MET A 468 32.84 7.93 38.92
N ASP A 469 33.54 8.88 38.28
CA ASP A 469 34.60 9.69 38.88
C ASP A 469 34.57 11.10 38.31
N LEU A 470 34.95 12.08 39.14
CA LEU A 470 35.01 13.50 38.79
C LEU A 470 36.31 14.09 39.32
N GLN A 471 37.18 14.50 38.41
CA GLN A 471 38.40 15.25 38.71
C GLN A 471 38.24 16.66 38.17
N LYS A 472 38.12 17.61 39.09
CA LYS A 472 37.93 19.01 38.74
C LYS A 472 39.05 19.54 37.84
N GLY A 473 38.68 20.34 36.86
CA GLY A 473 39.58 20.92 35.89
C GLY A 473 40.41 22.08 36.43
N VAL A 474 41.14 22.68 35.50
CA VAL A 474 41.73 24.02 35.61
C VAL A 474 41.15 24.88 34.48
N PRO A 475 41.12 26.22 34.61
CA PRO A 475 40.59 27.09 33.57
C PRO A 475 41.32 26.93 32.24
N GLU A 476 40.65 27.34 31.17
CA GLU A 476 41.20 27.25 29.82
C GLU A 476 42.54 28.00 29.71
N GLY A 477 43.53 27.36 29.08
CA GLY A 477 44.89 27.89 28.94
C GLY A 477 45.82 27.66 30.14
N PHE A 478 45.30 27.20 31.28
CA PHE A 478 46.13 26.92 32.47
C PHE A 478 46.56 25.44 32.52
N MET A 479 47.76 25.21 33.05
CA MET A 479 48.29 23.87 33.36
C MET A 479 48.22 23.54 34.85
N PHE A 480 48.22 24.57 35.70
CA PHE A 480 48.15 24.48 37.14
C PHE A 480 47.32 25.64 37.70
N MET A 481 46.58 25.37 38.78
CA MET A 481 45.77 26.35 39.50
C MET A 481 46.02 26.22 41.00
N TRP A 482 46.24 27.36 41.67
CA TRP A 482 46.24 27.42 43.14
C TRP A 482 44.80 27.36 43.67
N LEU A 483 44.58 26.55 44.70
CA LEU A 483 43.29 26.40 45.41
C LEU A 483 43.22 27.26 46.70
N GLY A 484 44.31 27.97 47.01
CA GLY A 484 44.43 28.94 48.09
C GLY A 484 45.50 29.97 47.75
N ASP A 485 46.07 30.63 48.77
CA ASP A 485 47.15 31.59 48.55
C ASP A 485 48.42 30.88 48.07
N SER A 486 49.03 31.39 47.00
CA SER A 486 50.35 30.95 46.57
C SER A 486 51.39 31.34 47.61
N PRO A 487 52.46 30.54 47.81
CA PRO A 487 53.57 30.94 48.67
C PRO A 487 54.13 32.30 48.25
N ASP A 488 54.28 33.22 49.21
CA ASP A 488 54.90 34.53 49.02
C ASP A 488 56.05 34.70 50.02
N PRO A 489 57.32 34.85 49.55
CA PRO A 489 57.76 34.87 48.16
C PRO A 489 57.82 33.48 47.51
N LEU A 490 57.40 33.37 46.23
CA LEU A 490 57.27 32.10 45.51
C LEU A 490 58.62 31.42 45.23
N PHE A 491 59.63 32.19 44.80
CA PHE A 491 60.94 31.64 44.44
C PHE A 491 61.65 30.93 45.61
N PRO A 492 61.80 31.53 46.81
CA PRO A 492 62.39 30.84 47.96
C PRO A 492 61.57 29.63 48.45
N ALA A 493 60.28 29.57 48.14
CA ALA A 493 59.46 28.40 48.46
C ALA A 493 59.71 27.24 47.47
N MET A 494 60.14 27.55 46.25
CA MET A 494 60.52 26.58 45.22
C MET A 494 61.96 26.09 45.36
N ASP A 495 62.88 26.96 45.80
CA ASP A 495 64.29 26.65 46.11
C ASP A 495 64.40 25.94 47.48
N LEU A 496 64.02 24.66 47.49
CA LEU A 496 64.11 23.72 48.61
C LEU A 496 65.51 23.60 49.21
N ASN A 497 66.58 23.76 48.41
CA ASN A 497 67.97 23.58 48.86
C ASN A 497 68.71 24.90 49.16
N GLY A 498 68.14 26.04 48.74
CA GLY A 498 68.63 27.39 49.05
C GLY A 498 69.83 27.84 48.22
N ASN A 499 70.09 27.21 47.07
CA ASN A 499 71.24 27.52 46.20
C ASN A 499 70.94 28.59 45.13
N GLN A 500 69.74 29.18 45.15
CA GLN A 500 69.26 30.16 44.17
C GLN A 500 69.08 29.62 42.75
N GLU A 501 69.01 28.30 42.57
CA GLU A 501 68.78 27.63 41.28
C GLU A 501 67.73 26.54 41.45
N VAL A 502 66.62 26.61 40.71
CA VAL A 502 65.56 25.59 40.78
C VAL A 502 65.62 24.71 39.52
N PRO A 503 66.31 23.55 39.54
CA PRO A 503 66.27 22.59 38.44
C PRO A 503 64.91 21.89 38.36
N LEU A 504 64.67 21.15 37.27
CA LEU A 504 63.41 20.44 37.01
C LEU A 504 63.00 19.52 38.17
N GLU A 505 63.94 18.82 38.81
CA GLU A 505 63.65 17.93 39.93
C GLU A 505 63.07 18.68 41.14
N GLU A 506 63.59 19.86 41.41
CA GLU A 506 63.20 20.72 42.53
C GLU A 506 61.86 21.38 42.25
N PHE A 507 61.67 21.91 41.03
CA PHE A 507 60.39 22.41 40.54
C PHE A 507 59.30 21.34 40.60
N SER A 508 59.60 20.13 40.11
CA SER A 508 58.65 19.00 40.10
C SER A 508 58.27 18.59 41.51
N SER A 509 59.25 18.50 42.41
CA SER A 509 59.02 18.18 43.82
C SER A 509 58.15 19.23 44.49
N PHE A 510 58.41 20.52 44.23
CA PHE A 510 57.59 21.61 44.74
C PHE A 510 56.14 21.51 44.26
N ILE A 511 55.89 21.44 42.95
CA ILE A 511 54.53 21.39 42.39
C ILE A 511 53.77 20.15 42.88
N MET A 512 54.42 18.97 42.88
CA MET A 512 53.82 17.74 43.39
C MET A 512 53.46 17.85 44.88
N ASN A 513 54.30 18.51 45.69
CA ASN A 513 53.97 18.77 47.09
C ASN A 513 52.74 19.68 47.23
N GLN A 514 52.60 20.73 46.41
CA GLN A 514 51.42 21.59 46.43
C GLN A 514 50.13 20.85 46.05
N VAL A 515 50.20 19.95 45.07
CA VAL A 515 49.06 19.10 44.70
C VAL A 515 48.72 18.12 45.83
N LYS A 516 49.73 17.48 46.42
CA LYS A 516 49.56 16.51 47.52
C LYS A 516 48.99 17.15 48.78
N GLU A 517 49.35 18.40 49.07
CA GLU A 517 48.82 19.17 50.19
C GLU A 517 47.42 19.77 49.91
N GLY A 518 46.88 19.59 48.70
CA GLY A 518 45.59 20.15 48.30
C GLY A 518 45.61 21.66 48.09
N LYS A 519 46.80 22.28 47.98
CA LYS A 519 46.99 23.73 47.77
C LYS A 519 46.94 24.12 46.30
N GLY A 520 47.10 23.17 45.40
CA GLY A 520 47.00 23.39 43.97
C GLY A 520 46.53 22.17 43.21
N ARG A 521 46.21 22.36 41.95
CA ARG A 521 45.71 21.31 41.06
C ARG A 521 46.35 21.43 39.69
N LEU A 522 46.81 20.29 39.17
CA LEU A 522 47.25 20.16 37.78
C LEU A 522 46.07 19.87 36.86
N ARG A 523 46.20 20.26 35.59
CA ARG A 523 45.26 19.91 34.54
C ARG A 523 45.06 18.38 34.51
N PRO A 524 43.83 17.88 34.71
CA PRO A 524 43.60 16.44 34.74
C PRO A 524 43.64 15.83 33.33
N GLY A 525 43.90 14.51 33.26
CA GLY A 525 43.84 13.72 32.03
C GLY A 525 45.12 13.72 31.20
N VAL A 526 46.19 14.35 31.70
CA VAL A 526 47.54 14.36 31.11
C VAL A 526 48.51 13.82 32.15
N ASP A 527 49.60 13.19 31.71
CA ASP A 527 50.66 12.75 32.62
C ASP A 527 51.20 13.95 33.42
N ALA A 528 51.18 13.82 34.75
CA ALA A 528 51.55 14.92 35.64
C ALA A 528 53.00 15.36 35.45
N ASN A 529 53.93 14.43 35.15
CA ASN A 529 55.33 14.79 34.91
C ASN A 529 55.48 15.54 33.59
N ALA A 530 54.75 15.15 32.54
CA ALA A 530 54.73 15.88 31.28
C ALA A 530 54.19 17.31 31.44
N VAL A 531 53.09 17.50 32.18
CA VAL A 531 52.54 18.83 32.47
C VAL A 531 53.55 19.68 33.25
N ILE A 532 54.18 19.12 34.27
CA ILE A 532 55.19 19.82 35.08
C ILE A 532 56.42 20.17 34.25
N GLN A 533 56.86 19.29 33.36
CA GLN A 533 57.98 19.55 32.46
C GLN A 533 57.65 20.69 31.48
N GLU A 534 56.43 20.73 30.94
CA GLU A 534 55.96 21.84 30.10
C GLU A 534 55.87 23.15 30.89
N MET A 535 55.35 23.10 32.13
CA MET A 535 55.37 24.25 33.04
C MET A 535 56.79 24.75 33.31
N PHE A 536 57.73 23.84 33.55
CA PHE A 536 59.14 24.17 33.76
C PHE A 536 59.75 24.83 32.54
N SER A 537 59.60 24.22 31.35
CA SER A 537 60.11 24.79 30.10
C SER A 537 59.50 26.15 29.75
N ASN A 538 58.27 26.42 30.16
CA ASN A 538 57.65 27.74 30.00
C ASN A 538 58.19 28.80 30.97
N GLN A 539 58.83 28.39 32.08
CA GLN A 539 59.44 29.27 33.07
C GLN A 539 60.95 29.44 32.84
N ASP A 540 61.64 28.39 32.38
CA ASP A 540 63.04 28.41 31.93
C ASP A 540 63.16 29.13 30.59
N SER A 541 63.17 30.46 30.66
CA SER A 541 63.13 31.34 29.47
C SER A 541 64.41 31.28 28.63
N ASN A 542 65.54 30.90 29.24
CA ASN A 542 66.84 30.87 28.59
C ASN A 542 67.25 29.45 28.13
N GLY A 543 66.54 28.42 28.58
CA GLY A 543 66.73 27.01 28.20
C GLY A 543 67.97 26.36 28.84
N ASP A 544 68.47 26.88 29.96
CA ASP A 544 69.67 26.38 30.64
C ASP A 544 69.39 25.21 31.60
N GLY A 545 68.12 24.82 31.75
CA GLY A 545 67.68 23.71 32.56
C GLY A 545 67.50 24.07 34.04
N LYS A 546 67.46 25.36 34.39
CA LYS A 546 67.27 25.86 35.76
C LYS A 546 66.39 27.12 35.74
N ILE A 547 65.60 27.32 36.79
CA ILE A 547 64.85 28.57 36.98
C ILE A 547 65.59 29.42 38.03
N ILE A 548 65.87 30.68 37.70
CA ILE A 548 66.41 31.67 38.64
C ILE A 548 65.39 32.76 38.99
N GLY A 549 65.61 33.47 40.09
CA GLY A 549 64.62 34.42 40.64
C GLY A 549 64.23 35.58 39.71
N ASP A 550 65.08 35.92 38.73
CA ASP A 550 64.78 36.96 37.73
C ASP A 550 63.90 36.46 36.58
N GLU A 551 63.90 35.17 36.29
CA GLU A 551 63.02 34.56 35.27
C GLU A 551 61.58 34.50 35.76
N LEU A 552 61.39 34.17 37.04
CA LEU A 552 60.06 34.13 37.66
C LEU A 552 59.36 35.50 37.66
N LYS A 553 60.11 36.59 37.90
CA LYS A 553 59.59 37.97 37.90
C LYS A 553 59.16 38.45 36.51
N GLN A 554 59.86 38.03 35.46
CA GLN A 554 59.47 38.37 34.07
C GLN A 554 58.13 37.73 33.71
N THR A 555 57.85 36.53 34.23
CA THR A 555 56.57 35.84 34.02
C THR A 555 55.43 36.48 34.81
N ASP A 556 55.68 36.94 36.04
CA ASP A 556 54.68 37.67 36.84
C ASP A 556 54.26 38.98 36.18
N GLU A 557 55.22 39.78 35.68
CA GLU A 557 54.94 41.02 34.93
C GLU A 557 54.21 40.75 33.60
N ALA A 558 54.54 39.66 32.92
CA ALA A 558 53.84 39.24 31.70
C ALA A 558 52.41 38.72 31.97
N SER A 559 52.19 38.05 33.10
CA SER A 559 50.88 37.54 33.51
C SER A 559 49.95 38.65 34.01
N GLU A 560 50.48 39.63 34.76
CA GLU A 560 49.73 40.82 35.19
C GLU A 560 49.32 41.68 33.99
N LYS A 561 50.17 41.77 32.98
CA LYS A 561 49.86 42.47 31.73
C LYS A 561 48.70 41.79 30.96
N ARG A 562 48.70 40.45 30.86
CA ARG A 562 47.59 39.69 30.26
C ARG A 562 46.28 39.84 31.04
N LYS A 563 46.32 39.76 32.38
CA LYS A 563 45.15 40.01 33.24
C LYS A 563 44.59 41.44 33.11
N ARG A 564 45.44 42.44 32.79
CA ARG A 564 45.01 43.83 32.54
C ARG A 564 44.37 44.03 31.17
N ASP A 565 44.76 43.22 30.19
CA ASP A 565 44.27 43.32 28.81
C ASP A 565 42.96 42.50 28.59
N GLU A 566 42.58 41.63 29.55
CA GLU A 566 41.36 40.79 29.53
C GLU A 566 40.22 41.31 30.45
N LEU A 567 40.43 42.45 31.14
CA LEU A 567 39.42 43.23 31.89
C LEU A 567 38.94 44.42 31.04
#